data_AF-A0A660YU78-F1
#
_entry.id   AF-A0A660YU78-F1
#
_cell.length_a   1.000
_cell.length_b   1.000
_cell.length_c   1.000
_cell.angle_alpha   90.00
_cell.angle_beta   90.00
_cell.angle_gamma   90.00
#
_symmetry.space_group_name_H-M   'P 1'
#
loop_
_entity.id
_entity.type
_entity.pdbx_description
1 polymer ?
#
loop_
_entity_poly.entity_id
_entity_poly.type
_entity_poly.pdbx_seq_one_letter_code
_entity_poly.pdbx_strand_id
1 'polypeptide(L)'
;MDIATIIGIVAGIFLILLSITMKGALNAFIDPGSMLIVIGGTFAATLINYPLPEMIGVIGVVKKAFLHKAPDPRDTIKQIVKFAEV
;
A
#
# COMPACT_ATOMS: atom_id res chain seq x y z
N MET A 1 -6.82 -8.39 2.00
CA MET A 1 -5.84 -8.65 0.92
C MET A 1 -6.27 -9.85 0.10
N ASP A 2 -6.37 -9.65 -1.20
CA ASP A 2 -6.45 -10.75 -2.15
C ASP A 2 -5.07 -11.40 -2.29
N ILE A 3 -5.04 -12.72 -2.50
CA ILE A 3 -3.80 -13.49 -2.69
C ILE A 3 -2.97 -12.90 -3.83
N ALA A 4 -3.64 -12.39 -4.87
CA ALA A 4 -3.01 -11.71 -6.00
C ALA A 4 -2.18 -10.49 -5.58
N THR A 5 -2.68 -9.65 -4.67
CA THR A 5 -1.96 -8.47 -4.18
C THR A 5 -0.70 -8.85 -3.41
N ILE A 6 -0.79 -9.89 -2.57
CA ILE A 6 0.36 -10.39 -1.81
C ILE A 6 1.43 -10.93 -2.77
N ILE A 7 1.03 -11.79 -3.72
CA ILE A 7 1.94 -12.36 -4.71
C ILE A 7 2.58 -11.25 -5.57
N GLY A 8 1.80 -10.26 -6.00
CA GLY A 8 2.29 -9.15 -6.81
C GLY A 8 3.35 -8.31 -6.09
N ILE A 9 3.13 -7.99 -4.81
CA ILE A 9 4.11 -7.25 -4.00
C ILE A 9 5.40 -8.07 -3.84
N VAL A 10 5.27 -9.35 -3.49
CA VAL A 10 6.44 -10.24 -3.30
C VAL A 10 7.22 -10.41 -4.61
N ALA A 11 6.54 -10.67 -5.72
CA ALA A 11 7.16 -10.82 -7.02
C ALA A 11 7.83 -9.53 -7.50
N GLY A 12 7.19 -8.37 -7.29
CA GLY A 12 7.77 -7.07 -7.64
C GLY A 12 9.06 -6.79 -6.88
N ILE A 13 9.07 -6.98 -5.56
CA ILE A 13 10.28 -6.82 -4.73
C ILE A 13 11.38 -7.78 -5.20
N PHE A 14 11.03 -9.04 -5.45
CA PHE A 14 11.99 -10.05 -5.90
C PHE A 14 12.64 -9.71 -7.25
N LEU A 15 11.84 -9.26 -8.22
CA LEU A 15 12.36 -8.85 -9.54
C LEU A 15 13.27 -7.61 -9.44
N ILE A 16 12.93 -6.65 -8.58
CA ILE A 16 13.79 -5.47 -8.33
C ILE A 16 15.12 -5.91 -7.73
N LEU A 17 15.10 -6.75 -6.69
CA LEU A 17 16.31 -7.25 -6.04
C LEU A 17 17.19 -8.06 -7.00
N LEU A 18 16.59 -8.96 -7.79
CA LEU A 18 17.30 -9.70 -8.84
C LEU A 18 17.99 -8.75 -9.82
N SER A 19 17.27 -7.76 -10.35
CA SER A 19 17.81 -6.78 -11.29
C SER A 19 19.01 -6.02 -10.72
N ILE A 20 18.93 -5.63 -9.43
CA ILE A 20 20.03 -4.94 -8.73
C ILE A 20 21.24 -5.87 -8.62
N THR A 21 21.06 -7.12 -8.18
CA THR A 21 22.17 -8.09 -8.02
C THR A 21 22.85 -8.45 -9.34
N MET A 22 22.11 -8.44 -10.45
CA MET A 22 22.66 -8.78 -11.78
C MET A 22 23.49 -7.64 -12.38
N LYS A 23 23.19 -6.38 -12.07
CA LYS A 23 23.82 -5.21 -12.70
C LYS A 23 24.81 -4.45 -11.82
N GLY A 24 24.83 -4.70 -10.50
CA GLY A 24 25.72 -3.96 -9.60
C GLY A 24 25.77 -4.51 -8.17
N ALA A 25 26.37 -3.73 -7.27
CA ALA A 25 26.46 -4.06 -5.85
C ALA A 25 25.24 -3.53 -5.09
N LEU A 26 24.60 -4.36 -4.25
CA LEU A 26 23.46 -3.96 -3.41
C LEU A 26 23.76 -2.73 -2.55
N ASN A 27 25.00 -2.61 -2.07
CA ASN A 27 25.45 -1.52 -1.21
C ASN A 27 25.44 -0.16 -1.90
N ALA A 28 25.47 -0.11 -3.24
CA ALA A 28 25.35 1.14 -3.98
C ALA A 28 23.90 1.67 -4.06
N PHE A 29 22.91 0.82 -3.76
CA PHE A 29 21.49 1.17 -3.82
C PHE A 29 20.88 1.49 -2.45
N ILE A 30 21.53 1.08 -1.35
CA ILE A 30 21.08 1.37 0.02
C ILE A 30 22.00 2.45 0.60
N ASP A 31 21.68 3.70 0.30
CA ASP A 31 22.38 4.88 0.82
C ASP A 31 21.53 5.61 1.87
N PRO A 32 22.01 5.75 3.12
CA PRO A 32 21.30 6.48 4.18
C PRO A 32 20.93 7.92 3.81
N GLY A 33 21.79 8.63 3.06
CA GLY A 33 21.51 10.01 2.64
C GLY A 33 20.32 10.09 1.70
N SER A 34 20.31 9.24 0.67
CA SER A 34 19.24 9.12 -0.31
C SER A 34 17.91 8.71 0.35
N MET A 35 17.95 7.81 1.34
CA MET A 35 16.75 7.44 2.10
C MET A 35 16.18 8.61 2.90
N LEU A 36 17.02 9.43 3.55
CA LEU A 36 16.56 10.63 4.27
C LEU A 36 15.94 11.66 3.33
N ILE A 37 16.53 11.87 2.16
CA ILE A 37 15.99 12.81 1.16
C ILE A 37 14.65 12.32 0.62
N VAL A 38 14.54 11.05 0.25
CA VAL A 38 13.31 10.50 -0.33
C VAL A 38 12.22 10.39 0.73
N ILE A 39 12.48 9.76 1.88
CA ILE A 39 11.47 9.56 2.93
C ILE A 39 11.14 10.89 3.60
N GLY A 40 12.15 11.62 4.06
CA GLY A 40 11.96 12.91 4.74
C GLY A 40 11.42 13.99 3.81
N GLY A 41 11.92 14.06 2.57
CA GLY A 41 11.45 15.02 1.58
C GLY A 41 10.02 14.74 1.12
N THR A 42 9.66 13.48 0.87
CA THR A 42 8.27 13.13 0.53
C THR A 42 7.34 13.43 1.71
N PHE A 43 7.74 13.07 2.94
CA PHE A 43 6.95 13.34 4.14
C PHE A 43 6.74 14.85 4.37
N ALA A 44 7.79 15.65 4.24
CA ALA A 44 7.70 17.11 4.33
C ALA A 44 6.84 17.70 3.21
N ALA A 45 7.00 17.24 1.97
CA ALA A 45 6.18 17.68 0.84
C ALA A 45 4.70 17.33 1.04
N THR A 46 4.39 16.15 1.59
CA THR A 46 3.01 15.77 1.92
C THR A 46 2.43 16.62 3.05
N LEU A 47 3.22 16.97 4.06
CA LEU A 47 2.79 17.87 5.15
C LEU A 47 2.50 19.30 4.68
N ILE A 48 3.21 19.77 3.66
CA ILE A 48 2.94 21.08 3.05
C ILE A 48 1.60 21.07 2.29
N ASN A 49 1.26 19.96 1.64
CA ASN A 49 0.06 19.86 0.80
C ASN A 49 -1.20 19.47 1.57
N TYR A 50 -1.09 18.73 2.68
CA TYR A 50 -2.22 18.17 3.41
C TYR A 50 -2.21 18.57 4.90
N PRO A 51 -3.38 18.88 5.48
CA PRO A 51 -3.48 19.19 6.90
C PRO A 51 -3.14 17.96 7.76
N LEU A 52 -2.50 18.19 8.91
CA LEU A 52 -2.04 17.14 9.83
C LEU A 52 -3.08 16.06 10.18
N PRO A 53 -4.35 16.39 10.45
CA PRO A 53 -5.37 15.40 10.77
C PRO A 53 -5.63 14.39 9.63
N GLU A 54 -5.57 14.82 8.38
CA GLU A 54 -5.76 13.95 7.22
C GLU A 54 -4.58 12.98 7.08
N MET A 55 -3.35 13.46 7.27
CA MET A 55 -2.14 12.64 7.20
C MET A 55 -2.13 11.53 8.26
N ILE A 56 -2.59 11.82 9.48
CA ILE A 56 -2.73 10.80 10.55
C ILE A 56 -3.83 9.79 10.17
N GLY A 57 -4.93 10.25 9.55
CA GLY A 57 -6.00 9.40 9.05
C GLY A 57 -5.56 8.40 7.97
N VAL A 58 -4.57 8.75 7.15
CA VAL A 58 -4.02 7.88 6.10
C VAL A 58 -3.50 6.55 6.67
N ILE A 59 -2.95 6.52 7.89
CA ILE A 59 -2.48 5.27 8.52
C ILE A 59 -3.62 4.25 8.64
N GLY A 60 -4.83 4.72 8.99
CA GLY A 60 -6.02 3.88 9.06
C GLY A 60 -6.50 3.41 7.68
N VAL A 61 -6.40 4.27 6.67
CA VAL A 61 -6.75 3.94 5.27
C VAL A 61 -5.79 2.91 4.71
N VAL A 62 -4.48 3.07 4.90
CA VAL A 62 -3.45 2.10 4.49
C VAL A 62 -3.73 0.73 5.10
N LYS A 63 -4.05 0.68 6.40
CA LYS A 63 -4.43 -0.57 7.07
C LYS A 63 -5.65 -1.22 6.42
N LYS A 64 -6.68 -0.45 6.04
CA LYS A 64 -7.84 -0.97 5.32
C LYS A 64 -7.49 -1.41 3.90
N ALA A 65 -6.68 -0.65 3.16
CA ALA A 65 -6.27 -0.99 1.79
C ALA A 65 -5.56 -2.35 1.72
N PHE A 66 -4.74 -2.66 2.72
CA PHE A 66 -4.16 -3.99 2.84
C PHE A 66 -5.18 -4.97 3.45
N LEU A 67 -5.66 -4.76 4.68
CA LEU A 67 -6.34 -5.83 5.42
C LEU A 67 -7.84 -6.03 5.08
N HIS A 68 -8.48 -5.11 4.38
CA HIS A 68 -9.91 -5.25 4.07
C HIS A 68 -10.16 -6.43 3.12
N LYS A 69 -11.26 -7.14 3.37
CA LYS A 69 -11.84 -8.13 2.46
C LYS A 69 -13.15 -7.53 1.99
N ALA A 70 -13.32 -7.38 0.67
CA ALA A 70 -14.58 -6.95 0.11
C ALA A 70 -15.67 -7.99 0.48
N PRO A 71 -16.88 -7.55 0.88
CA PRO A 71 -18.01 -8.46 1.08
C PRO A 71 -18.31 -9.23 -0.22
N ASP A 72 -18.78 -10.48 -0.11
CA ASP A 72 -19.25 -11.21 -1.28
C ASP A 72 -20.45 -10.44 -1.90
N PRO A 73 -20.40 -10.08 -3.19
CA PRO A 73 -21.52 -9.44 -3.87
C PRO A 73 -22.83 -10.22 -3.74
N ARG A 74 -22.77 -11.56 -3.68
CA ARG A 74 -23.94 -12.43 -3.52
C ARG A 74 -24.60 -12.27 -2.16
N ASP A 75 -23.80 -12.12 -1.10
CA ASP A 75 -24.33 -11.90 0.24
C ASP A 75 -24.93 -10.50 0.36
N THR A 76 -24.32 -9.52 -0.31
CA THR A 76 -24.88 -8.16 -0.44
C THR A 76 -26.23 -8.18 -1.16
N ILE A 77 -26.35 -8.93 -2.28
CA ILE A 77 -27.60 -9.07 -3.02
C ILE A 77 -28.69 -9.71 -2.13
N LYS A 78 -28.37 -10.78 -1.40
CA LYS A 78 -29.33 -11.42 -0.48
C LYS A 78 -29.80 -10.46 0.62
N GLN A 79 -28.91 -9.65 1.17
CA GLN A 79 -29.27 -8.64 2.17
C GLN A 79 -30.23 -7.58 1.59
N ILE A 80 -29.97 -7.11 0.37
CA ILE A 80 -30.84 -6.12 -0.29
C ILE A 80 -32.23 -6.71 -0.55
N VAL A 81 -32.32 -7.94 -1.07
CA VAL A 81 -33.61 -8.63 -1.29
C VAL A 81 -34.37 -8.79 0.04
N LYS A 82 -33.68 -9.22 1.10
CA LYS A 82 -34.27 -9.37 2.43
C LYS A 82 -34.85 -8.06 2.98
N PHE A 83 -34.22 -6.92 2.70
CA PHE A 83 -34.75 -5.62 3.12
C PHE A 83 -35.96 -5.15 2.30
N ALA A 84 -36.12 -5.65 1.07
CA ALA A 84 -37.25 -5.30 0.20
C ALA A 84 -38.50 -6.18 0.43
N GLU A 85 -38.33 -7.34 1.07
CA GLU A 85 -39.42 -8.25 1.45
C GLU A 85 -40.10 -7.86 2.78
N VAL A 86 -39.69 -6.74 3.41
CA VAL A 86 -40.28 -6.17 4.64
C VAL A 86 -41.18 -4.99 4.32
#